data_AF-A0AAU1KD93-F1
#
_entry.id   AF-A0AAU1KD93-F1
#
_cell.length_a   1.000
_cell.length_b   1.000
_cell.length_c   1.000
_cell.angle_alpha   90.00
_cell.angle_beta   90.00
_cell.angle_gamma   90.00
#
_symmetry.space_group_name_H-M   'P 1'
#
loop_
_entity.id
_entity.type
_entity.pdbx_description
1 polymer ?
#
loop_
_entity_poly.entity_id
_entity_poly.type
_entity_poly.pdbx_seq_one_letter_code
_entity_poly.pdbx_strand_id
1 'polypeptide(L)' 'MKVTKLISTCDLKDCPTIYATDRGTFLVQGETPTDHGLKIPAHETLVEIPVELIKKAIADGLI' A
#
# COMPACT_ATOMS: atom_id res chain seq x y z
N MET A 1 -14.14 -8.50 6.87
CA MET A 1 -13.27 -8.55 5.68
C MET A 1 -12.00 -9.26 6.11
N LYS A 2 -11.67 -10.38 5.46
CA LYS A 2 -10.40 -11.05 5.69
C LYS A 2 -9.31 -10.31 4.93
N VAL A 3 -8.16 -10.13 5.57
CA VAL A 3 -7.02 -9.39 5.03
C VAL A 3 -5.79 -10.28 5.10
N THR A 4 -5.08 -10.40 3.98
CA THR A 4 -3.85 -11.20 3.86
C THR A 4 -2.72 -10.28 3.44
N LYS A 5 -1.61 -10.27 4.19
CA LYS A 5 -0.41 -9.52 3.82
C LYS A 5 0.20 -10.14 2.57
N LEU A 6 0.41 -9.34 1.53
CA LEU A 6 1.07 -9.79 0.30
C LEU A 6 2.57 -9.53 0.39
N ILE A 7 2.95 -8.27 0.57
CA ILE A 7 4.33 -7.84 0.51
C ILE A 7 4.58 -6.64 1.42
N SER A 8 5.75 -6.59 2.02
CA SER A 8 6.28 -5.50 2.86
C SER A 8 7.77 -5.37 2.60
N THR A 9 8.31 -4.15 2.70
CA THR A 9 9.74 -3.90 2.55
C THR A 9 10.55 -4.12 3.82
N CYS A 10 9.92 -4.31 4.99
CA CYS A 10 10.65 -4.66 6.22
C CYS A 10 9.82 -5.46 7.26
N ASP A 11 10.53 -6.00 8.26
CA ASP A 11 10.00 -6.81 9.37
C ASP A 11 9.69 -6.00 10.65
N LEU A 12 10.17 -4.76 10.75
CA LEU A 12 10.04 -3.89 11.94
C LEU A 12 9.55 -2.50 11.54
N LYS A 13 8.31 -2.20 11.95
CA LYS A 13 7.53 -0.93 11.97
C LYS A 13 7.76 0.11 10.86
N ASP A 14 6.63 0.53 10.28
CA ASP A 14 6.44 1.68 9.39
C ASP A 14 6.93 1.56 7.93
N CYS A 15 7.01 0.33 7.42
CA CYS A 15 7.22 0.11 5.99
C CYS A 15 5.92 0.01 5.19
N PRO A 16 5.90 0.52 3.95
CA PRO A 16 4.77 0.39 3.06
C PRO A 16 4.44 -1.09 2.83
N THR A 17 3.17 -1.43 3.01
CA THR A 17 2.68 -2.81 2.99
C THR A 17 1.42 -2.90 2.15
N ILE A 18 1.34 -3.91 1.29
CA ILE A 18 0.17 -4.20 0.48
C ILE A 18 -0.52 -5.44 1.04
N TYR A 19 -1.83 -5.34 1.22
CA TYR A 19 -2.68 -6.43 1.67
C TYR A 19 -3.75 -6.74 0.63
N ALA A 20 -4.03 -8.02 0.39
CA ALA A 20 -5.20 -8.45 -0.34
C ALA A 20 -6.40 -8.60 0.59
N THR A 21 -7.57 -8.19 0.12
CA THR A 21 -8.84 -8.46 0.78
C THR A 21 -9.51 -9.67 0.14
N ASP A 22 -10.39 -10.33 0.89
CA ASP A 22 -11.31 -11.37 0.37
C ASP A 22 -12.35 -10.85 -0.63
N ARG A 23 -12.30 -9.56 -0.99
CA ARG A 23 -13.22 -8.89 -1.92
C ARG A 23 -12.58 -8.60 -3.28
N GLY A 24 -11.34 -9.04 -3.51
CA GLY A 24 -10.61 -8.73 -4.74
C GLY A 24 -10.13 -7.28 -4.80
N THR A 25 -9.91 -6.65 -3.64
CA THR A 25 -9.33 -5.30 -3.54
C THR A 25 -8.03 -5.33 -2.74
N PHE A 26 -7.24 -4.27 -2.85
CA PHE A 26 -6.03 -4.10 -2.05
C PHE A 26 -6.22 -3.03 -0.98
N LEU A 27 -5.58 -3.22 0.16
CA LEU A 27 -5.32 -2.16 1.12
C LEU A 27 -3.83 -1.84 1.07
N VAL A 28 -3.53 -0.55 1.18
CA VAL A 28 -2.16 -0.05 1.24
C VAL A 28 -1.97 0.64 2.58
N GLN A 29 -0.93 0.25 3.29
CA GLN A 29 -0.40 0.96 4.44
C GLN A 29 0.92 1.63 4.04
N GLY A 30 1.17 2.83 4.53
CA GLY A 30 2.42 3.56 4.30
C GLY A 30 2.32 4.98 4.85
N GLU A 31 3.25 5.84 4.47
CA GLU A 31 3.29 7.24 4.87
C GLU A 31 2.22 8.05 4.13
N THR A 32 1.59 8.99 4.84
CA THR A 32 0.61 9.92 4.27
C THR A 32 1.28 11.27 4.05
N PRO A 33 1.90 11.53 2.89
CA PRO A 33 2.56 12.80 2.64
C PRO A 33 1.54 13.95 2.71
N THR A 34 1.99 15.15 3.06
CA THR A 34 1.12 16.33 3.20
C THR A 34 1.48 17.45 2.21
N ASP A 35 2.63 17.35 1.56
CA ASP A 35 3.21 18.34 0.64
C ASP A 35 3.05 17.96 -0.85
N HIS A 36 2.10 17.07 -1.15
CA HIS A 36 1.83 16.59 -2.52
C HIS A 36 1.06 17.60 -3.41
N GLY A 37 0.55 18.70 -2.86
CA GLY A 37 -0.14 19.75 -3.63
C GLY A 37 -1.51 19.36 -4.22
N LEU A 38 -2.06 18.20 -3.83
CA LEU A 38 -3.36 17.70 -4.30
C LEU A 38 -4.47 18.10 -3.31
N LYS A 39 -5.68 18.34 -3.82
CA LYS A 39 -6.87 18.55 -2.99
C LYS A 39 -7.57 17.21 -2.76
N ILE A 40 -7.41 16.67 -1.57
CA ILE A 40 -7.96 15.36 -1.20
C ILE A 40 -9.18 15.56 -0.28
N PRO A 41 -10.34 14.97 -0.62
CA PRO A 41 -11.51 14.97 0.25
C PRO A 41 -11.20 14.34 1.62
N ALA A 42 -11.93 14.75 2.66
CA ALA A 42 -11.71 14.28 4.03
C ALA A 42 -11.94 12.76 4.23
N HIS A 43 -12.58 12.08 3.27
CA HIS A 43 -12.82 10.64 3.30
C HIS A 43 -11.78 9.83 2.51
N GLU A 44 -10.75 10.48 1.98
CA GLU A 44 -9.67 9.86 1.21
C GLU A 44 -8.32 10.07 1.91
N THR A 45 -7.36 9.22 1.60
CA THR A 45 -5.99 9.32 2.11
C THR A 45 -5.03 8.89 1.01
N LEU A 46 -3.98 9.67 0.80
CA LEU A 46 -2.88 9.29 -0.07
C LEU A 46 -1.83 8.57 0.75
N VAL A 47 -1.28 7.51 0.15
CA VAL A 47 -0.20 6.76 0.75
C VAL A 47 0.95 6.73 -0.24
N GLU A 48 2.15 7.05 0.22
CA GLU A 48 3.36 6.93 -0.58
C GLU A 48 3.90 5.49 -0.51
N ILE A 49 4.16 4.92 -1.70
CA ILE A 49 4.72 3.58 -1.85
C ILE A 49 5.92 3.65 -2.80
N PRO A 50 7.07 3.06 -2.45
CA PRO A 50 8.19 2.89 -3.36
C PRO A 50 7.77 2.11 -4.61
N VAL A 51 8.11 2.64 -5.78
CA VAL A 51 7.84 1.99 -7.08
C VAL A 51 8.40 0.57 -7.13
N GLU A 52 9.56 0.33 -6.53
CA GLU A 52 10.20 -0.99 -6.49
C GLU A 52 9.36 -2.04 -5.73
N LEU A 53 8.57 -1.63 -4.74
CA LEU A 53 7.65 -2.54 -4.04
C LEU A 53 6.54 -3.04 -4.99
N ILE A 54 5.99 -2.14 -5.81
CA ILE A 54 4.95 -2.47 -6.79
C ILE A 54 5.53 -3.35 -7.90
N LYS A 55 6.70 -2.99 -8.44
CA LYS A 55 7.38 -3.82 -9.45
C LYS A 55 7.64 -5.22 -8.94
N LYS A 56 8.09 -5.36 -7.69
CA LYS A 56 8.31 -6.65 -7.06
C LYS A 56 7.01 -7.43 -6.91
N ALA A 57 5.93 -6.79 -6.45
CA ALA A 57 4.62 -7.45 -6.33
C ALA A 57 4.12 -8.01 -7.67
N ILE A 58 4.31 -7.27 -8.77
CA ILE A 58 3.96 -7.73 -10.12
C ILE A 58 4.87 -8.88 -10.56
N ALA A 59 6.19 -8.75 -10.37
CA ALA A 59 7.16 -9.78 -10.76
C ALA A 59 6.94 -11.11 -10.02
N ASP A 60 6.54 -11.04 -8.74
CA ASP A 60 6.22 -12.19 -7.90
C ASP A 60 4.80 -12.75 -8.16
N GLY A 61 4.02 -12.13 -9.06
CA GLY A 61 2.66 -12.57 -9.43
C GLY A 61 1.63 -12.39 -8.31
N LEU A 62 1.85 -11.43 -7.41
CA LEU A 62 0.99 -11.17 -6.25
C LEU A 62 -0.17 -10.21 -6.57
N ILE A 63 -0.02 -9.38 -7.60
CA ILE A 63 -1.02 -8.41 -8.10
C ILE A 63 -1.03 -8.33 -9.62
#